data_AF-A0A0L0QRH6-F1
#
_entry.id   AF-A0A0L0QRH6-F1
#
_cell.length_a   1.000
_cell.length_b   1.000
_cell.length_c   1.000
_cell.angle_alpha   90.00
_cell.angle_beta   90.00
_cell.angle_gamma   90.00
#
_symmetry.space_group_name_H-M   'P 1'
#
loop_
_entity.id
_entity.type
_entity.pdbx_description
1 polymer ?
#
loop_
_entity_poly.entity_id
_entity_poly.type
_entity_poly.pdbx_seq_one_letter_code
_entity_poly.pdbx_strand_id
1 'polypeptide(L)'
;MNKYKKIEKKKAIYTNSKISEPQKTELRKEITTIFNRLSPKEKNEVIEFLYPVLRDNVSEAFSSNNYKGITSAFEVIQNTQRWKKEYKTNKIIMINMLVFSYLFLHIEQESGNDENFLIAKELFEEICKYNFEEIEFNDEQLENEVYNFKRNKAFISAIENNDIWTSVTYEIPFPLYISNNQLSFHYKGTKVLMEAEIISNGKPTIVAENGFVDLEKDKYGILNRTIVILKINKYLSSSKNINIYTADGVEKRSVALVISLELINFIIKNYKSISQNYWIENVSFKMIQASAPKIFAGETELKNILFYDENKYRVSPHIPYLSDELIKEFLIQLNNSYNENLWNILLQDAKKYLLINNLREAIISLNSSFENFMYSKIKLILKKYMGEEKTQLFFDGKVSYEDHASHEFITEEQFNKLVDRKIINNHIPSIYQLVKEYYKHVPSDKRIVLSRRKFNSYINKIKENRNDIVHGNKVDELSSKSVKEAIEAFEEIAHEILETHF
;
A
#
# COMPACT_ATOMS: atom_id res chain seq x y z
N MET A 1 12.39 47.72 -13.04
CA MET A 1 11.00 48.10 -12.65
C MET A 1 10.82 47.79 -11.18
N ASN A 2 10.46 48.78 -10.34
CA ASN A 2 10.26 48.58 -8.89
C ASN A 2 9.25 47.44 -8.65
N LYS A 3 9.53 46.50 -7.73
CA LYS A 3 8.67 45.35 -7.40
C LYS A 3 7.23 45.82 -7.07
N TYR A 4 7.09 46.99 -6.45
CA TYR A 4 5.81 47.67 -6.20
C TYR A 4 5.02 47.96 -7.47
N LYS A 5 5.63 48.69 -8.42
CA LYS A 5 4.97 49.05 -9.70
C LYS A 5 4.56 47.81 -10.49
N LYS A 6 5.29 46.70 -10.34
CA LYS A 6 4.94 45.40 -10.96
C LYS A 6 3.71 44.77 -10.30
N ILE A 7 3.62 44.81 -8.97
CA ILE A 7 2.47 44.32 -8.20
C ILE A 7 1.22 45.16 -8.47
N GLU A 8 1.34 46.49 -8.49
CA GLU A 8 0.22 47.40 -8.76
C GLU A 8 -0.39 47.18 -10.14
N LYS A 9 0.45 47.07 -11.17
CA LYS A 9 0.00 46.80 -12.53
C LYS A 9 -0.71 45.45 -12.63
N LYS A 10 -0.18 44.40 -11.99
CA LYS A 10 -0.80 43.06 -12.01
C LYS A 10 -2.12 43.02 -11.24
N LYS A 11 -2.22 43.68 -10.08
CA LYS A 11 -3.47 43.77 -9.33
C LYS A 11 -4.55 44.55 -10.10
N ALA A 12 -4.19 45.65 -10.78
CA ALA A 12 -5.15 46.39 -11.60
C ALA A 12 -5.75 45.52 -12.72
N ILE A 13 -4.94 44.66 -13.33
CA ILE A 13 -5.41 43.68 -14.31
C ILE A 13 -6.30 42.63 -13.63
N TYR A 14 -5.90 42.12 -12.47
CA TYR A 14 -6.64 41.11 -11.70
C TYR A 14 -8.07 41.58 -11.35
N THR A 15 -8.23 42.84 -10.95
CA THR A 15 -9.53 43.41 -10.57
C THR A 15 -10.44 43.75 -11.76
N ASN A 16 -9.99 43.53 -13.00
CA ASN A 16 -10.80 43.78 -14.19
C ASN A 16 -11.83 42.66 -14.37
N SER A 17 -13.12 42.98 -14.50
CA SER A 17 -14.18 41.97 -14.69
C SER A 17 -14.13 41.24 -16.04
N LYS A 18 -13.28 41.68 -16.98
CA LYS A 18 -13.20 41.12 -18.35
C LYS A 18 -12.16 40.01 -18.55
N ILE A 19 -11.39 39.64 -17.52
CA ILE A 19 -10.39 38.56 -17.63
C ILE A 19 -10.99 37.21 -17.21
N SER A 20 -10.57 36.14 -17.86
CA SER A 20 -11.08 34.79 -17.60
C SER A 20 -10.54 34.22 -16.27
N GLU A 21 -11.24 33.25 -15.68
CA GLU A 21 -10.80 32.60 -14.43
C GLU A 21 -9.41 31.93 -14.52
N PRO A 22 -9.02 31.27 -15.63
CA PRO A 22 -7.64 30.81 -15.81
C PRO A 22 -6.61 31.94 -15.73
N GLN A 23 -6.88 33.09 -16.33
CA GLN A 23 -6.00 34.26 -16.30
C GLN A 23 -5.92 34.88 -14.90
N LYS A 24 -7.05 34.95 -14.18
CA LYS A 24 -7.08 35.37 -12.77
C LYS A 24 -6.23 34.45 -11.89
N THR A 25 -6.33 33.14 -12.10
CA THR A 25 -5.54 32.14 -11.36
C THR A 25 -4.04 32.34 -11.59
N GLU A 26 -3.62 32.52 -12.85
CA GLU A 26 -2.22 32.80 -13.18
C GLU A 26 -1.73 34.11 -12.54
N LEU A 27 -2.49 35.20 -12.70
CA LEU A 27 -2.16 36.50 -12.11
C LEU A 27 -2.07 36.43 -10.58
N ARG A 28 -2.96 35.68 -9.92
CA ARG A 28 -2.94 35.47 -8.48
C ARG A 28 -1.66 34.77 -8.04
N LYS A 29 -1.26 33.69 -8.72
CA LYS A 29 0.00 32.98 -8.46
C LYS A 29 1.21 33.89 -8.62
N GLU A 30 1.23 34.71 -9.67
CA GLU A 30 2.31 35.67 -9.90
C GLU A 30 2.36 36.75 -8.81
N ILE A 31 1.21 37.34 -8.44
CA ILE A 31 1.13 38.37 -7.40
C ILE A 31 1.57 37.79 -6.06
N THR A 32 1.05 36.62 -5.67
CA THR A 32 1.43 35.92 -4.43
C THR A 32 2.92 35.58 -4.41
N THR A 33 3.49 35.16 -5.54
CA THR A 33 4.94 34.89 -5.67
C THR A 33 5.77 36.16 -5.44
N ILE A 34 5.35 37.31 -5.98
CA ILE A 34 6.07 38.57 -5.76
C ILE A 34 5.90 39.02 -4.31
N PHE A 35 4.68 38.95 -3.75
CA PHE A 35 4.38 39.32 -2.38
C PHE A 35 5.23 38.52 -1.37
N ASN A 36 5.37 37.21 -1.57
CA ASN A 36 6.18 36.36 -0.69
C ASN A 36 7.67 36.71 -0.70
N ARG A 37 8.18 37.36 -1.76
CA ARG A 37 9.57 37.83 -1.92
C ARG A 37 9.81 39.27 -1.42
N LEU A 38 8.78 39.92 -0.89
CA LEU A 38 8.90 41.24 -0.26
C LEU A 38 9.43 41.09 1.18
N SER A 39 10.18 42.09 1.64
CA SER A 39 10.55 42.21 3.04
C SER A 39 9.33 42.47 3.94
N PRO A 40 9.40 42.22 5.26
CA PRO A 40 8.27 42.47 6.17
C PRO A 40 7.72 43.90 6.10
N LYS A 41 8.61 44.90 5.98
CA LYS A 41 8.22 46.31 5.83
C LYS A 41 7.43 46.52 4.54
N GLU A 42 7.93 46.01 3.41
CA GLU A 42 7.26 46.13 2.12
C GLU A 42 5.92 45.39 2.09
N LYS A 43 5.82 44.21 2.74
CA LYS A 43 4.54 43.49 2.86
C LYS A 43 3.49 44.34 3.57
N ASN A 44 3.83 44.96 4.70
CA ASN A 44 2.91 45.80 5.47
C ASN A 44 2.38 47.00 4.68
N GLU A 45 3.21 47.57 3.80
CA GLU A 45 2.81 48.70 2.96
C GLU A 45 1.84 48.30 1.83
N VAL A 46 1.90 47.06 1.32
CA VAL A 46 1.06 46.60 0.19
C VAL A 46 -0.11 45.70 0.58
N ILE A 47 -0.14 45.16 1.80
CA ILE A 47 -1.09 44.10 2.18
C ILE A 47 -2.54 44.55 2.07
N GLU A 48 -2.85 45.79 2.47
CA GLU A 48 -4.19 46.37 2.35
C GLU A 48 -4.58 46.56 0.88
N PHE A 49 -3.63 46.90 0.03
CA PHE A 49 -3.87 47.05 -1.41
C PHE A 49 -4.11 45.70 -2.09
N LEU A 50 -3.42 44.65 -1.65
CA LEU A 50 -3.49 43.30 -2.21
C LEU A 50 -4.55 42.41 -1.57
N TYR A 51 -5.21 42.87 -0.51
CA TYR A 51 -6.22 42.11 0.22
C TYR A 51 -7.19 41.31 -0.67
N PRO A 52 -7.81 41.86 -1.74
CA PRO A 52 -8.72 41.06 -2.58
C PRO A 52 -8.05 39.83 -3.22
N VAL A 53 -6.80 39.99 -3.67
CA VAL A 53 -6.01 38.91 -4.27
C VAL A 53 -5.63 37.87 -3.21
N LEU A 54 -5.19 38.34 -2.05
CA LEU A 54 -4.77 37.49 -0.93
C LEU A 54 -5.94 36.72 -0.31
N ARG A 55 -7.11 37.35 -0.22
CA ARG A 55 -8.37 36.74 0.21
C ARG A 55 -8.77 35.60 -0.71
N ASP A 56 -8.70 35.81 -2.03
CA ASP A 56 -9.09 34.78 -2.99
C ASP A 56 -8.13 33.56 -3.00
N ASN A 57 -6.92 33.67 -2.42
CA ASN A 57 -6.06 32.50 -2.17
C ASN A 57 -6.70 31.51 -1.18
N VAL A 58 -7.53 31.98 -0.24
CA VAL A 58 -8.27 31.11 0.69
C VAL A 58 -9.26 30.24 -0.10
N SER A 59 -10.04 30.85 -0.98
CA SER A 59 -11.01 30.14 -1.82
C SER A 59 -10.35 29.16 -2.78
N GLU A 60 -9.21 29.51 -3.39
CA GLU A 60 -8.45 28.56 -4.24
C GLU A 60 -7.90 27.38 -3.46
N ALA A 61 -7.37 27.64 -2.26
CA ALA A 61 -6.89 26.59 -1.39
C ALA A 61 -8.04 25.66 -0.94
N PHE A 62 -9.23 26.21 -0.68
CA PHE A 62 -10.45 25.44 -0.38
C PHE A 62 -10.88 24.57 -1.56
N SER A 63 -10.97 25.13 -2.77
CA SER A 63 -11.32 24.37 -3.98
C SER A 63 -10.30 23.25 -4.30
N SER A 64 -9.06 23.40 -3.85
CA SER A 64 -8.00 22.41 -4.03
C SER A 64 -7.86 21.43 -2.86
N ASN A 65 -8.75 21.48 -1.86
CA ASN A 65 -8.65 20.71 -0.60
C ASN A 65 -7.31 20.87 0.13
N ASN A 66 -6.67 22.05 0.00
CA ASN A 66 -5.41 22.36 0.67
C ASN A 66 -5.68 23.06 2.02
N TYR A 67 -6.07 22.26 3.02
CA TYR A 67 -6.51 22.77 4.33
C TYR A 67 -5.44 23.61 5.05
N LYS A 68 -4.16 23.22 4.94
CA LYS A 68 -3.05 24.02 5.47
C LYS A 68 -2.86 25.34 4.71
N GLY A 69 -3.05 25.32 3.39
CA GLY A 69 -3.00 26.52 2.56
C GLY A 69 -4.07 27.55 2.95
N ILE A 70 -5.24 27.09 3.38
CA ILE A 70 -6.34 27.94 3.83
C ILE A 70 -5.98 28.68 5.11
N THR A 71 -5.54 27.96 6.14
CA THR A 71 -5.16 28.57 7.42
C THR A 71 -3.99 29.53 7.25
N SER A 72 -2.96 29.13 6.51
CA SER A 72 -1.82 30.01 6.20
C SER A 72 -2.21 31.25 5.37
N ALA A 73 -3.13 31.13 4.41
CA ALA A 73 -3.60 32.28 3.63
C ALA A 73 -4.44 33.23 4.49
N PHE A 74 -5.26 32.70 5.39
CA PHE A 74 -6.06 33.51 6.30
C PHE A 74 -5.20 34.25 7.33
N GLU A 75 -4.16 33.62 7.87
CA GLU A 75 -3.21 34.25 8.80
C GLU A 75 -2.59 35.55 8.25
N VAL A 76 -2.41 35.61 6.93
CA VAL A 76 -1.88 36.80 6.25
C VAL A 76 -2.90 37.95 6.28
N ILE A 77 -4.20 37.67 6.16
CA ILE A 77 -5.23 38.71 5.98
C ILE A 77 -6.00 39.06 7.27
N GLN A 78 -6.04 38.18 8.27
CA GLN A 78 -6.87 38.34 9.48
C GLN A 78 -6.62 39.63 10.27
N ASN A 79 -5.41 40.20 10.18
CA ASN A 79 -5.04 41.40 10.92
C ASN A 79 -5.20 42.71 10.11
N THR A 80 -5.61 42.61 8.85
CA THR A 80 -5.79 43.77 7.96
C THR A 80 -7.00 44.62 8.35
N GLN A 81 -6.94 45.93 8.09
CA GLN A 81 -8.07 46.84 8.25
C GLN A 81 -9.21 46.49 7.29
N ARG A 82 -8.88 45.99 6.10
CA ARG A 82 -9.89 45.48 5.16
C ARG A 82 -10.66 44.28 5.69
N TRP A 83 -10.01 43.29 6.31
CA TRP A 83 -10.73 42.17 6.94
C TRP A 83 -11.68 42.65 8.05
N LYS A 84 -11.21 43.58 8.90
CA LYS A 84 -12.05 44.15 9.98
C LYS A 84 -13.35 44.76 9.44
N LYS A 85 -13.28 45.42 8.29
CA LYS A 85 -14.41 46.07 7.58
C LYS A 85 -15.07 45.20 6.51
N GLU A 86 -14.72 43.93 6.40
CA GLU A 86 -15.26 43.01 5.40
C GLU A 86 -16.77 42.78 5.62
N TYR A 87 -17.50 42.56 4.54
CA TYR A 87 -18.94 42.29 4.59
C TYR A 87 -19.22 41.03 5.42
N LYS A 88 -20.32 41.06 6.20
CA LYS A 88 -20.71 39.94 7.08
C LYS A 88 -20.82 38.61 6.32
N THR A 89 -21.40 38.63 5.12
CA THR A 89 -21.53 37.48 4.22
C THR A 89 -20.18 36.84 3.92
N ASN A 90 -19.20 37.62 3.47
CA ASN A 90 -17.84 37.16 3.19
C ASN A 90 -17.14 36.61 4.44
N LYS A 91 -17.35 37.24 5.61
CA LYS A 91 -16.79 36.74 6.86
C LYS A 91 -17.31 35.35 7.19
N ILE A 92 -18.62 35.14 7.11
CA ILE A 92 -19.25 33.84 7.39
C ILE A 92 -18.72 32.76 6.44
N ILE A 93 -18.68 33.05 5.13
CA ILE A 93 -18.14 32.13 4.12
C ILE A 93 -16.70 31.71 4.48
N MET A 94 -15.84 32.68 4.78
CA MET A 94 -14.44 32.39 5.12
C MET A 94 -14.30 31.64 6.44
N ILE A 95 -15.06 31.99 7.47
CA ILE A 95 -15.02 31.28 8.76
C ILE A 95 -15.53 29.84 8.58
N ASN A 96 -16.58 29.60 7.79
CA ASN A 96 -17.06 28.25 7.48
C ASN A 96 -15.97 27.40 6.79
N MET A 97 -15.22 27.98 5.84
CA MET A 97 -14.07 27.33 5.21
C MET A 97 -12.96 27.04 6.22
N LEU A 98 -12.68 27.96 7.14
CA LEU A 98 -11.66 27.80 8.17
C LEU A 98 -12.02 26.70 9.16
N VAL A 99 -13.24 26.72 9.71
CA VAL A 99 -13.74 25.68 10.62
C VAL A 99 -13.54 24.31 9.96
N PHE A 100 -14.04 24.12 8.73
CA PHE A 100 -13.88 22.86 8.00
C PHE A 100 -12.41 22.44 7.83
N SER A 101 -11.53 23.40 7.54
CA SER A 101 -10.11 23.16 7.34
C SER A 101 -9.40 22.75 8.63
N TYR A 102 -9.68 23.43 9.74
CA TYR A 102 -9.14 23.09 11.04
C TYR A 102 -9.62 21.71 11.52
N LEU A 103 -10.88 21.35 11.27
CA LEU A 103 -11.39 20.01 11.58
C LEU A 103 -10.69 18.92 10.75
N PHE A 104 -10.46 19.15 9.46
CA PHE A 104 -9.66 18.22 8.64
C PHE A 104 -8.21 18.11 9.10
N LEU A 105 -7.57 19.24 9.43
CA LEU A 105 -6.20 19.26 9.95
C LEU A 105 -6.10 18.51 11.28
N HIS A 106 -7.11 18.60 12.14
CA HIS A 106 -7.17 17.84 13.39
C HIS A 106 -7.21 16.32 13.13
N ILE A 107 -8.13 15.83 12.29
CA ILE A 107 -8.22 14.38 12.02
C ILE A 107 -7.05 13.83 11.18
N GLU A 108 -6.33 14.71 10.46
CA GLU A 108 -5.11 14.34 9.72
C GLU A 108 -3.87 14.22 10.60
N GLN A 109 -3.88 14.81 11.81
CA GLN A 109 -2.77 14.72 12.76
C GLN A 109 -2.85 13.40 13.53
N GLU A 110 -1.73 12.67 13.55
CA GLU A 110 -1.59 11.43 14.34
C GLU A 110 -1.31 11.72 15.83
N SER A 111 -1.02 12.98 16.17
CA SER A 111 -0.72 13.46 17.51
C SER A 111 -1.91 14.25 18.06
N GLY A 112 -2.35 13.93 19.28
CA GLY A 112 -3.45 14.57 20.01
C GLY A 112 -3.21 16.02 20.43
N ASN A 113 -2.76 16.87 19.51
CA ASN A 113 -2.82 18.31 19.67
C ASN A 113 -4.23 18.78 19.29
N ASP A 114 -5.04 19.06 20.30
CA ASP A 114 -6.41 19.54 20.14
C ASP A 114 -6.50 21.01 19.71
N GLU A 115 -5.39 21.73 19.53
CA GLU A 115 -5.37 23.15 19.16
C GLU A 115 -6.22 23.45 17.92
N ASN A 116 -6.08 22.66 16.84
CA ASN A 116 -6.89 22.83 15.63
C ASN A 116 -8.39 22.63 15.92
N PHE A 117 -8.74 21.65 16.76
CA PHE A 117 -10.13 21.38 17.11
C PHE A 117 -10.73 22.49 17.98
N LEU A 118 -9.96 23.01 18.94
CA LEU A 118 -10.36 24.14 19.77
C LEU A 118 -10.59 25.40 18.93
N ILE A 119 -9.65 25.75 18.04
CA ILE A 119 -9.81 26.89 17.12
C ILE A 119 -11.05 26.72 16.25
N ALA A 120 -11.29 25.50 15.73
CA ALA A 120 -12.50 25.24 14.94
C ALA A 120 -13.79 25.47 15.75
N LYS A 121 -13.83 25.06 17.03
CA LYS A 121 -14.98 25.28 17.92
C LYS A 121 -15.19 26.77 18.20
N GLU A 122 -14.13 27.51 18.53
CA GLU A 122 -14.20 28.96 18.77
C GLU A 122 -14.75 29.70 17.54
N LEU A 123 -14.20 29.41 16.35
CA LEU A 123 -14.67 29.97 15.09
C LEU A 123 -16.13 29.57 14.78
N PHE A 124 -16.52 28.34 15.09
CA PHE A 124 -17.89 27.88 14.90
C PHE A 124 -18.87 28.59 15.84
N GLU A 125 -18.49 28.84 17.10
CA GLU A 125 -19.27 29.63 18.05
C GLU A 125 -19.43 31.09 17.61
N GLU A 126 -18.44 31.67 16.93
CA GLU A 126 -18.59 32.98 16.29
C GLU A 126 -19.68 32.97 15.22
N ILE A 127 -19.73 31.92 14.39
CA ILE A 127 -20.78 31.78 13.36
C ILE A 127 -22.16 31.60 14.01
N CYS A 128 -22.27 30.82 15.09
CA CYS A 128 -23.53 30.57 15.81
C CYS A 128 -24.20 31.86 16.33
N LYS A 129 -23.46 32.96 16.48
CA LYS A 129 -24.00 34.27 16.91
C LYS A 129 -24.79 34.97 15.81
N TYR A 130 -24.67 34.53 14.55
CA TYR A 130 -25.36 35.14 13.43
C TYR A 130 -26.69 34.42 13.14
N ASN A 131 -27.75 35.21 12.94
CA ASN A 131 -28.97 34.69 12.31
C ASN A 131 -28.81 34.77 10.79
N PHE A 132 -28.71 33.61 10.13
CA PHE A 132 -28.47 33.52 8.68
C PHE A 132 -29.62 34.14 7.86
N GLU A 133 -30.86 34.13 8.39
CA GLU A 133 -32.04 34.70 7.73
C GLU A 133 -32.07 36.24 7.76
N GLU A 134 -31.32 36.86 8.67
CA GLU A 134 -31.22 38.32 8.80
C GLU A 134 -30.05 38.93 7.99
N ILE A 135 -29.34 38.09 7.24
CA ILE A 135 -28.17 38.48 6.45
C ILE A 135 -28.55 38.52 4.98
N GLU A 136 -28.12 39.58 4.28
CA GLU A 136 -28.32 39.79 2.84
C GLU A 136 -27.47 38.84 1.98
N PHE A 137 -27.71 37.53 2.09
CA PHE A 137 -27.27 36.55 1.10
C PHE A 137 -28.22 36.54 -0.09
N ASN A 138 -27.72 36.19 -1.28
CA ASN A 138 -28.61 35.70 -2.32
C ASN A 138 -29.04 34.25 -2.00
N ASP A 139 -30.10 33.77 -2.64
CA ASP A 139 -30.69 32.45 -2.32
C ASP A 139 -29.67 31.30 -2.41
N GLU A 140 -28.84 31.29 -3.46
CA GLU A 140 -27.81 30.27 -3.68
C GLU A 140 -26.72 30.32 -2.59
N GLN A 141 -26.29 31.52 -2.19
CA GLN A 141 -25.31 31.70 -1.12
C GLN A 141 -25.87 31.25 0.23
N LEU A 142 -27.13 31.59 0.52
CA LEU A 142 -27.78 31.20 1.76
C LEU A 142 -27.87 29.67 1.86
N GLU A 143 -28.32 29.00 0.81
CA GLU A 143 -28.42 27.53 0.77
C GLU A 143 -27.06 26.87 1.00
N ASN A 144 -26.02 27.33 0.29
CA ASN A 144 -24.66 26.81 0.42
C ASN A 144 -24.08 27.02 1.82
N GLU A 145 -24.27 28.20 2.41
CA GLU A 145 -23.71 28.51 3.73
C GLU A 145 -24.46 27.82 4.88
N VAL A 146 -25.78 27.63 4.74
CA VAL A 146 -26.56 26.79 5.67
C VAL A 146 -26.11 25.33 5.57
N TYR A 147 -25.86 24.82 4.36
CA TYR A 147 -25.30 23.49 4.16
C TYR A 147 -23.92 23.35 4.82
N ASN A 148 -23.00 24.29 4.56
CA ASN A 148 -21.65 24.30 5.14
C ASN A 148 -21.69 24.38 6.68
N PHE A 149 -22.56 25.21 7.24
CA PHE A 149 -22.76 25.33 8.68
C PHE A 149 -23.24 24.01 9.30
N LYS A 150 -24.28 23.39 8.73
CA LYS A 150 -24.78 22.08 9.18
C LYS A 150 -23.71 21.00 9.07
N ARG A 151 -22.93 21.00 7.97
CA ARG A 151 -21.82 20.08 7.76
C ARG A 151 -20.73 20.25 8.82
N ASN A 152 -20.33 21.48 9.12
CA ASN A 152 -19.35 21.78 10.18
C ASN A 152 -19.85 21.34 11.56
N LYS A 153 -21.14 21.58 11.88
CA LYS A 153 -21.76 21.12 13.11
C LYS A 153 -21.71 19.60 13.26
N ALA A 154 -22.07 18.88 12.20
CA ALA A 154 -22.02 17.42 12.16
C ALA A 154 -20.59 16.91 12.34
N PHE A 155 -19.61 17.56 11.69
CA PHE A 155 -18.21 17.21 11.78
C PHE A 155 -17.64 17.39 13.20
N ILE A 156 -17.93 18.53 13.86
CA ILE A 156 -17.57 18.76 15.27
C ILE A 156 -18.17 17.66 16.14
N SER A 157 -19.47 17.40 16.01
CA SER A 157 -20.18 16.39 16.81
C SER A 157 -19.61 14.98 16.58
N ALA A 158 -19.20 14.67 15.35
CA ALA A 158 -18.62 13.37 15.02
C ALA A 158 -17.20 13.20 15.59
N ILE A 159 -16.40 14.26 15.67
CA ILE A 159 -15.10 14.20 16.36
C ILE A 159 -15.32 13.92 17.85
N GLU A 160 -16.23 14.63 18.51
CA GLU A 160 -16.51 14.47 19.95
C GLU A 160 -17.04 13.07 20.30
N ASN A 161 -17.80 12.46 19.39
CA ASN A 161 -18.41 11.14 19.59
C ASN A 161 -17.61 9.98 18.94
N ASN A 162 -16.42 10.24 18.39
CA ASN A 162 -15.62 9.26 17.64
C ASN A 162 -16.42 8.56 16.51
N ASP A 163 -17.16 9.35 15.74
CA ASP A 163 -18.11 8.93 14.70
C ASP A 163 -17.65 9.38 13.29
N ILE A 164 -16.34 9.36 13.06
CA ILE A 164 -15.74 9.64 11.75
C ILE A 164 -15.55 8.33 10.98
N TRP A 165 -16.10 8.28 9.78
CA TRP A 165 -16.08 7.07 8.95
C TRP A 165 -15.36 7.31 7.63
N THR A 166 -14.53 6.35 7.24
CA THR A 166 -14.01 6.24 5.88
C THR A 166 -14.71 5.10 5.18
N SER A 167 -15.46 5.41 4.12
CA SER A 167 -16.01 4.41 3.21
C SER A 167 -15.07 4.21 2.04
N VAL A 168 -14.76 2.97 1.67
CA VAL A 168 -14.00 2.67 0.46
C VAL A 168 -14.82 1.68 -0.36
N THR A 169 -15.15 2.09 -1.58
CA THR A 169 -15.86 1.25 -2.55
C THR A 169 -14.91 0.82 -3.67
N TYR A 170 -14.89 -0.46 -4.01
CA TYR A 170 -14.15 -1.00 -5.16
C TYR A 170 -14.73 -2.34 -5.62
N GLU A 171 -14.38 -2.72 -6.85
CA GLU A 171 -14.78 -3.99 -7.46
C GLU A 171 -13.68 -5.04 -7.28
N ILE A 172 -14.07 -6.26 -6.95
CA ILE A 172 -13.19 -7.44 -6.94
C ILE A 172 -13.59 -8.40 -8.07
N PRO A 173 -12.62 -9.11 -8.67
CA PRO A 173 -12.82 -9.82 -9.93
C PRO A 173 -13.50 -11.19 -9.77
N PHE A 174 -14.13 -11.49 -8.64
CA PHE A 174 -14.83 -12.75 -8.41
C PHE A 174 -16.05 -12.52 -7.50
N PRO A 175 -17.07 -13.39 -7.56
CA PRO A 175 -18.24 -13.26 -6.71
C PRO A 175 -17.92 -13.68 -5.27
N LEU A 176 -18.40 -12.90 -4.32
CA LEU A 176 -18.23 -13.12 -2.89
C LEU A 176 -19.62 -13.15 -2.23
N TYR A 177 -20.16 -14.36 -2.09
CA TYR A 177 -21.52 -14.65 -1.59
C TYR A 177 -21.64 -14.48 -0.07
N ILE A 178 -21.47 -13.25 0.42
CA ILE A 178 -21.56 -12.95 1.85
C ILE A 178 -22.98 -12.52 2.23
N SER A 179 -23.38 -11.32 1.80
CA SER A 179 -24.67 -10.72 2.16
C SER A 179 -24.81 -9.40 1.40
N ASN A 180 -26.00 -9.14 0.88
CA ASN A 180 -26.39 -7.82 0.39
C ASN A 180 -26.77 -6.85 1.53
N ASN A 181 -27.01 -7.37 2.74
CA ASN A 181 -27.20 -6.58 3.94
C ASN A 181 -25.86 -6.20 4.59
N GLN A 182 -25.86 -5.05 5.27
CA GLN A 182 -24.71 -4.53 5.99
C GLN A 182 -24.32 -5.42 7.18
N LEU A 183 -23.07 -5.87 7.19
CA LEU A 183 -22.47 -6.64 8.28
C LEU A 183 -21.62 -5.73 9.18
N SER A 184 -21.76 -5.84 10.50
CA SER A 184 -20.96 -5.10 11.47
C SER A 184 -20.04 -6.01 12.26
N PHE A 185 -18.76 -5.64 12.38
CA PHE A 185 -17.76 -6.36 13.16
C PHE A 185 -16.64 -5.42 13.62
N HIS A 186 -15.71 -5.94 14.42
CA HIS A 186 -14.52 -5.22 14.87
C HIS A 186 -13.26 -5.84 14.29
N TYR A 187 -12.34 -5.01 13.80
CA TYR A 187 -11.02 -5.42 13.34
C TYR A 187 -9.96 -4.55 14.02
N LYS A 188 -9.03 -5.20 14.75
CA LYS A 188 -7.99 -4.51 15.54
C LYS A 188 -8.55 -3.36 16.41
N GLY A 189 -9.72 -3.58 17.02
CA GLY A 189 -10.41 -2.59 17.87
C GLY A 189 -11.19 -1.49 17.12
N THR A 190 -11.15 -1.46 15.79
CA THR A 190 -11.92 -0.50 14.97
C THR A 190 -13.23 -1.13 14.51
N LYS A 191 -14.34 -0.41 14.64
CA LYS A 191 -15.65 -0.85 14.11
C LYS A 191 -15.66 -0.74 12.59
N VAL A 192 -16.13 -1.79 11.92
CA VAL A 192 -16.22 -1.89 10.47
C VAL A 192 -17.63 -2.32 10.08
N LEU A 193 -18.13 -1.71 9.00
CA LEU A 193 -19.33 -2.12 8.30
C LEU A 193 -18.95 -2.56 6.89
N MET A 194 -19.53 -3.66 6.42
CA MET A 194 -19.30 -4.21 5.10
C MET A 194 -20.61 -4.46 4.37
N GLU A 195 -20.65 -4.08 3.10
CA GLU A 195 -21.67 -4.51 2.14
C GLU A 195 -20.97 -5.13 0.92
N ALA A 196 -21.57 -6.18 0.37
CA ALA A 196 -21.11 -6.83 -0.86
C ALA A 196 -22.30 -7.00 -1.81
N GLU A 197 -22.16 -6.43 -3.01
CA GLU A 197 -23.16 -6.53 -4.07
C GLU A 197 -22.59 -7.33 -5.23
N ILE A 198 -23.32 -8.36 -5.66
CA ILE A 198 -22.92 -9.17 -6.81
C ILE A 198 -23.47 -8.53 -8.07
N ILE A 199 -22.59 -8.31 -9.04
CA ILE A 199 -22.91 -7.73 -10.34
C ILE A 199 -22.55 -8.70 -11.46
N SER A 200 -23.35 -8.73 -12.51
CA SER A 200 -23.04 -9.52 -13.70
C SER A 200 -21.95 -8.86 -14.54
N ASN A 201 -20.93 -9.61 -14.91
CA ASN A 201 -19.88 -9.17 -15.81
C ASN A 201 -20.35 -9.25 -17.28
N GLY A 202 -20.76 -8.12 -17.82
CA GLY A 202 -21.23 -8.02 -19.21
C GLY A 202 -22.68 -8.50 -19.41
N LYS A 203 -23.08 -8.72 -20.66
CA LYS A 203 -24.41 -9.23 -20.99
C LYS A 203 -24.42 -10.75 -20.77
N PRO A 204 -25.30 -11.28 -19.90
CA PRO A 204 -25.34 -12.71 -19.63
C PRO A 204 -25.71 -13.47 -20.91
N THR A 205 -24.90 -14.47 -21.26
CA THR A 205 -25.20 -15.38 -22.38
C THR A 205 -26.34 -16.33 -22.04
N ILE A 206 -26.55 -16.57 -20.75
CA ILE A 206 -27.60 -17.42 -20.18
C ILE A 206 -28.38 -16.58 -19.19
N VAL A 207 -29.68 -16.44 -19.39
CA VAL A 207 -30.59 -15.74 -18.47
C VAL A 207 -31.45 -16.79 -17.79
N ALA A 208 -31.46 -16.80 -16.45
CA ALA A 208 -32.41 -17.61 -15.70
C ALA A 208 -33.79 -16.92 -15.75
N GLU A 209 -34.83 -17.66 -16.13
CA GLU A 209 -36.22 -17.13 -16.10
C GLU A 209 -36.66 -16.81 -14.67
N ASN A 210 -36.19 -17.60 -13.70
CA ASN A 210 -36.32 -17.35 -12.26
C ASN A 210 -35.03 -17.80 -11.58
N GLY A 211 -34.31 -16.87 -10.93
CA GLY A 211 -33.13 -17.17 -10.13
C GLY A 211 -31.87 -16.43 -10.57
N PHE A 212 -30.72 -17.00 -10.22
CA PHE A 212 -29.39 -16.43 -10.44
C PHE A 212 -28.54 -17.43 -11.21
N VAL A 213 -27.81 -16.97 -12.24
CA VAL A 213 -26.88 -17.79 -13.00
C VAL A 213 -25.48 -17.60 -12.44
N ASP A 214 -24.86 -18.71 -12.07
CA ASP A 214 -23.49 -18.71 -11.56
C ASP A 214 -22.63 -19.78 -12.21
N LEU A 215 -21.32 -19.50 -12.28
CA LEU A 215 -20.33 -20.54 -12.48
C LEU A 215 -19.96 -21.10 -11.11
N GLU A 216 -20.08 -22.42 -10.95
CA GLU A 216 -19.79 -23.14 -9.70
C GLU A 216 -18.45 -22.71 -9.05
N LYS A 217 -17.46 -22.34 -9.88
CA LYS A 217 -16.18 -21.77 -9.46
C LYS A 217 -15.82 -20.58 -10.34
N ASP A 218 -16.48 -19.44 -10.12
CA ASP A 218 -16.17 -18.22 -10.86
C ASP A 218 -14.91 -17.49 -10.36
N LYS A 219 -13.78 -18.19 -10.35
CA LYS A 219 -12.50 -17.69 -9.80
C LYS A 219 -12.02 -16.40 -10.47
N TYR A 220 -12.36 -16.22 -11.74
CA TYR A 220 -11.88 -15.11 -12.56
C TYR A 220 -12.97 -14.09 -12.90
N GLY A 221 -14.17 -14.24 -12.32
CA GLY A 221 -15.31 -13.35 -12.52
C GLY A 221 -15.73 -13.25 -13.96
N ILE A 222 -15.81 -14.39 -14.63
CA ILE A 222 -16.26 -14.53 -16.00
C ILE A 222 -17.74 -14.12 -16.09
N LEU A 223 -18.57 -14.59 -15.15
CA LEU A 223 -19.99 -14.26 -15.11
C LEU A 223 -20.32 -13.19 -14.08
N ASN A 224 -19.73 -13.27 -12.88
CA ASN A 224 -20.13 -12.47 -11.74
C ASN A 224 -18.92 -11.84 -11.06
N ARG A 225 -19.08 -10.61 -10.59
CA ARG A 225 -18.08 -9.87 -9.81
C ARG A 225 -18.74 -9.29 -8.57
N THR A 226 -17.93 -8.74 -7.67
CA THR A 226 -18.48 -8.14 -6.43
C THR A 226 -18.04 -6.69 -6.30
N ILE A 227 -19.00 -5.80 -6.07
CA ILE A 227 -18.75 -4.47 -5.52
C ILE A 227 -18.68 -4.61 -4.01
N VAL A 228 -17.56 -4.20 -3.44
CA VAL A 228 -17.32 -4.20 -2.00
C VAL A 228 -17.38 -2.78 -1.49
N ILE A 229 -18.16 -2.54 -0.43
CA ILE A 229 -18.23 -1.27 0.28
C ILE A 229 -17.80 -1.53 1.73
N LEU A 230 -16.67 -0.94 2.13
CA LEU A 230 -16.17 -1.03 3.51
C LEU A 230 -16.26 0.34 4.17
N LYS A 231 -17.05 0.47 5.24
CA LYS A 231 -17.07 1.65 6.11
C LYS A 231 -16.28 1.37 7.38
N ILE A 232 -15.24 2.14 7.62
CA ILE A 232 -14.28 1.96 8.71
C ILE A 232 -14.45 3.16 9.64
N ASN A 233 -14.74 2.93 10.93
CA ASN A 233 -14.90 4.00 11.94
C ASN A 233 -13.53 4.56 12.33
N LYS A 234 -12.88 5.20 11.36
CA LYS A 234 -11.60 5.88 11.47
C LYS A 234 -11.41 6.74 10.24
N TYR A 235 -10.79 7.90 10.39
CA TYR A 235 -10.29 8.66 9.24
C TYR A 235 -9.09 7.95 8.60
N LEU A 236 -9.19 7.63 7.32
CA LEU A 236 -8.10 7.10 6.49
C LEU A 236 -7.86 8.04 5.32
N SER A 237 -6.67 8.62 5.27
CA SER A 237 -6.33 9.57 4.22
C SER A 237 -6.15 8.88 2.86
N SER A 238 -6.80 9.41 1.83
CA SER A 238 -6.56 9.02 0.43
C SER A 238 -5.41 9.80 -0.22
N SER A 239 -4.88 10.83 0.45
CA SER A 239 -3.76 11.66 -0.04
C SER A 239 -2.41 11.26 0.57
N LYS A 240 -2.42 10.60 1.74
CA LYS A 240 -1.22 10.01 2.35
C LYS A 240 -0.97 8.63 1.74
N ASN A 241 0.25 8.43 1.26
CA ASN A 241 0.68 7.16 0.68
C ASN A 241 1.66 6.43 1.59
N ILE A 242 1.54 5.11 1.64
CA ILE A 242 2.48 4.20 2.31
C ILE A 242 3.19 3.32 1.29
N ASN A 243 4.37 2.86 1.67
CA ASN A 243 5.20 2.00 0.83
C ASN A 243 4.71 0.56 0.91
N ILE A 244 4.44 -0.04 -0.25
CA ILE A 244 4.14 -1.45 -0.45
C ILE A 244 5.34 -2.09 -1.13
N TYR A 245 5.83 -3.17 -0.54
CA TYR A 245 7.02 -3.89 -1.03
C TYR A 245 6.56 -5.10 -1.84
N THR A 246 6.89 -5.08 -3.13
CA THR A 246 6.61 -6.15 -4.08
C THR A 246 7.91 -6.72 -4.63
N ALA A 247 7.86 -7.86 -5.32
CA ALA A 247 9.04 -8.42 -5.99
C ALA A 247 9.63 -7.44 -7.03
N ASP A 248 8.78 -6.66 -7.70
CA ASP A 248 9.19 -5.72 -8.76
C ASP A 248 9.70 -4.37 -8.22
N GLY A 249 9.65 -4.16 -6.90
CA GLY A 249 10.14 -2.94 -6.26
C GLY A 249 9.21 -2.38 -5.19
N VAL A 250 9.34 -1.07 -4.92
CA VAL A 250 8.53 -0.35 -3.93
C VAL A 250 7.46 0.47 -4.65
N GLU A 251 6.21 0.24 -4.29
CA GLU A 251 5.06 1.01 -4.77
C GLU A 251 4.52 1.89 -3.66
N LYS A 252 3.89 3.01 -4.03
CA LYS A 252 3.18 3.88 -3.09
C LYS A 252 1.68 3.71 -3.33
N ARG A 253 0.93 3.53 -2.24
CA ARG A 253 -0.53 3.37 -2.25
C ARG A 253 -1.16 4.17 -1.12
N SER A 254 -2.35 4.68 -1.36
CA SER A 254 -3.10 5.40 -0.34
C SER A 254 -3.37 4.55 0.89
N VAL A 255 -3.32 5.17 2.08
CA VAL A 255 -3.58 4.50 3.36
C VAL A 255 -4.98 3.87 3.37
N ALA A 256 -5.98 4.58 2.82
CA ALA A 256 -7.35 4.10 2.71
C ALA A 256 -7.44 2.77 1.93
N LEU A 257 -6.80 2.69 0.75
CA LEU A 257 -6.84 1.49 -0.08
C LEU A 257 -6.12 0.31 0.61
N VAL A 258 -4.96 0.54 1.22
CA VAL A 258 -4.20 -0.52 1.89
C VAL A 258 -4.96 -1.14 3.05
N ILE A 259 -5.48 -0.32 3.96
CA ILE A 259 -6.24 -0.82 5.11
C ILE A 259 -7.54 -1.51 4.63
N SER A 260 -8.20 -0.96 3.61
CA SER A 260 -9.39 -1.59 3.04
C SER A 260 -9.09 -2.97 2.43
N LEU A 261 -7.92 -3.16 1.80
CA LEU A 261 -7.51 -4.43 1.23
C LEU A 261 -7.06 -5.45 2.29
N GLU A 262 -6.44 -4.99 3.38
CA GLU A 262 -6.19 -5.86 4.53
C GLU A 262 -7.50 -6.39 5.12
N LEU A 263 -8.50 -5.52 5.26
CA LEU A 263 -9.83 -5.88 5.77
C LEU A 263 -10.54 -6.88 4.86
N ILE A 264 -10.61 -6.64 3.55
CA ILE A 264 -11.29 -7.59 2.65
C ILE A 264 -10.56 -8.94 2.60
N ASN A 265 -9.22 -8.96 2.66
CA ASN A 265 -8.46 -10.21 2.70
C ASN A 265 -8.66 -10.97 4.02
N PHE A 266 -8.80 -10.26 5.13
CA PHE A 266 -9.23 -10.86 6.39
C PHE A 266 -10.62 -11.49 6.26
N ILE A 267 -11.57 -10.79 5.64
CA ILE A 267 -12.93 -11.29 5.42
C ILE A 267 -12.91 -12.52 4.49
N ILE A 268 -12.23 -12.45 3.36
CA ILE A 268 -12.08 -13.55 2.40
C ILE A 268 -11.50 -14.78 3.08
N LYS A 269 -10.45 -14.63 3.91
CA LYS A 269 -9.86 -15.76 4.63
C LYS A 269 -10.88 -16.47 5.53
N ASN A 270 -11.70 -15.72 6.27
CA ASN A 270 -12.73 -16.29 7.12
C ASN A 270 -13.88 -16.88 6.31
N TYR A 271 -14.30 -16.20 5.23
CA TYR A 271 -15.30 -16.69 4.29
C TYR A 271 -14.89 -18.05 3.69
N LYS A 272 -13.64 -18.20 3.26
CA LYS A 272 -13.11 -19.47 2.74
C LYS A 272 -13.21 -20.60 3.76
N SER A 273 -12.87 -20.31 5.02
CA SER A 273 -12.90 -21.31 6.09
C SER A 273 -14.32 -21.83 6.37
N ILE A 274 -15.33 -20.98 6.22
CA ILE A 274 -16.73 -21.32 6.52
C ILE A 274 -17.41 -21.95 5.29
N SER A 275 -17.22 -21.34 4.11
CA SER A 275 -17.92 -21.74 2.87
C SER A 275 -17.24 -22.88 2.11
N GLN A 276 -16.02 -23.28 2.49
CA GLN A 276 -15.19 -24.25 1.76
C GLN A 276 -14.85 -23.84 0.32
N ASN A 277 -15.03 -22.57 -0.05
CA ASN A 277 -14.65 -22.01 -1.35
C ASN A 277 -13.12 -21.82 -1.45
N TYR A 278 -12.38 -22.93 -1.50
CA TYR A 278 -10.91 -22.95 -1.52
C TYR A 278 -10.31 -22.16 -2.69
N TRP A 279 -11.05 -22.02 -3.79
CA TRP A 279 -10.65 -21.41 -5.05
C TRP A 279 -10.57 -19.88 -5.02
N ILE A 280 -11.19 -19.22 -4.03
CA ILE A 280 -11.10 -17.77 -3.85
C ILE A 280 -9.70 -17.40 -3.37
N GLU A 281 -9.07 -16.41 -4.00
CA GLU A 281 -7.74 -15.90 -3.62
C GLU A 281 -7.84 -14.57 -2.87
N ASN A 282 -6.75 -14.19 -2.19
CA ASN A 282 -6.63 -12.84 -1.65
C ASN A 282 -6.61 -11.83 -2.81
N VAL A 283 -7.20 -10.66 -2.58
CA VAL A 283 -7.22 -9.53 -3.50
C VAL A 283 -5.94 -8.73 -3.33
N SER A 284 -5.27 -8.45 -4.46
CA SER A 284 -4.14 -7.50 -4.50
C SER A 284 -4.59 -6.13 -5.00
N PHE A 285 -3.76 -5.12 -4.74
CA PHE A 285 -3.92 -3.78 -5.32
C PHE A 285 -4.03 -3.78 -6.84
N LYS A 286 -3.39 -4.74 -7.52
CA LYS A 286 -3.39 -4.86 -8.98
C LYS A 286 -4.70 -5.41 -9.54
N MET A 287 -5.53 -6.02 -8.70
CA MET A 287 -6.86 -6.51 -9.05
C MET A 287 -7.93 -5.43 -8.92
N ILE A 288 -7.61 -4.30 -8.27
CA ILE A 288 -8.51 -3.16 -8.12
C ILE A 288 -8.21 -2.14 -9.21
N GLN A 289 -9.14 -1.99 -10.16
CA GLN A 289 -8.99 -1.00 -11.24
C GLN A 289 -9.09 0.43 -10.70
N ALA A 290 -10.10 0.69 -9.87
CA ALA A 290 -10.32 1.99 -9.26
C ALA A 290 -11.05 1.81 -7.93
N SER A 291 -10.92 2.83 -7.08
CA SER A 291 -11.62 2.93 -5.80
C SER A 291 -12.32 4.28 -5.67
N ALA A 292 -13.38 4.32 -4.88
CA ALA A 292 -14.11 5.53 -4.57
C ALA A 292 -14.15 5.75 -3.04
N PRO A 293 -13.13 6.41 -2.46
CA PRO A 293 -13.12 6.69 -1.04
C PRO A 293 -13.98 7.91 -0.68
N LYS A 294 -14.71 7.80 0.42
CA LYS A 294 -15.55 8.86 1.00
C LYS A 294 -15.29 8.99 2.49
N ILE A 295 -15.41 10.20 3.02
CA ILE A 295 -15.29 10.49 4.45
C ILE A 295 -16.63 11.03 4.95
N PHE A 296 -17.10 10.52 6.09
CA PHE A 296 -18.35 10.90 6.72
C PHE A 296 -18.15 11.32 8.18
N ALA A 297 -19.03 12.21 8.64
CA ALA A 297 -19.29 12.53 10.04
C ALA A 297 -20.71 12.06 10.37
N GLY A 298 -20.83 10.92 11.04
CA GLY A 298 -22.09 10.17 11.09
C GLY A 298 -22.62 9.93 9.67
N GLU A 299 -23.82 10.43 9.38
CA GLU A 299 -24.46 10.33 8.05
C GLU A 299 -24.06 11.45 7.08
N THR A 300 -23.31 12.46 7.53
CA THR A 300 -22.97 13.63 6.70
C THR A 300 -21.70 13.38 5.88
N GLU A 301 -21.80 13.44 4.55
CA GLU A 301 -20.65 13.33 3.64
C GLU A 301 -19.76 14.59 3.75
N LEU A 302 -18.50 14.40 4.15
CA LEU A 302 -17.50 15.45 4.26
C LEU A 302 -16.66 15.56 2.99
N LYS A 303 -16.29 14.42 2.41
CA LYS A 303 -15.42 14.34 1.23
C LYS A 303 -15.77 13.12 0.40
N ASN A 304 -15.73 13.26 -0.91
CA ASN A 304 -16.07 12.20 -1.85
C ASN A 304 -15.14 12.23 -3.06
N ILE A 305 -14.32 11.19 -3.19
CA ILE A 305 -13.44 10.99 -4.34
C ILE A 305 -14.10 9.93 -5.21
N LEU A 306 -14.74 10.37 -6.29
CA LEU A 306 -15.56 9.51 -7.15
C LEU A 306 -14.76 8.43 -7.89
N PHE A 307 -13.51 8.74 -8.24
CA PHE A 307 -12.64 7.84 -8.97
C PHE A 307 -11.19 8.05 -8.54
N TYR A 308 -10.55 6.98 -8.07
CA TYR A 308 -9.17 6.99 -7.64
C TYR A 308 -8.46 5.71 -8.11
N ASP A 309 -7.52 5.88 -9.03
CA ASP A 309 -6.71 4.82 -9.62
C ASP A 309 -5.22 5.13 -9.43
N GLU A 310 -4.49 4.17 -8.87
CA GLU A 310 -3.06 4.26 -8.56
C GLU A 310 -2.23 3.24 -9.36
N ASN A 311 -2.83 2.59 -10.36
CA ASN A 311 -2.15 1.59 -11.18
C ASN A 311 -1.18 2.24 -12.17
N LYS A 312 -0.12 1.49 -12.49
CA LYS A 312 0.86 1.87 -13.51
C LYS A 312 0.49 1.20 -14.82
N TYR A 313 0.36 1.99 -15.88
CA TYR A 313 0.05 1.51 -17.21
C TYR A 313 1.31 1.51 -18.09
N ARG A 314 1.56 0.40 -18.78
CA ARG A 314 2.55 0.33 -19.86
C ARG A 314 1.85 0.63 -21.17
N VAL A 315 2.20 1.74 -21.80
CA VAL A 315 1.71 2.11 -23.14
C VAL A 315 2.79 1.75 -24.15
N SER A 316 2.44 0.96 -25.16
CA SER A 316 3.35 0.50 -26.20
C SER A 316 2.63 0.51 -27.54
N PRO A 317 3.28 0.93 -28.65
CA PRO A 317 2.70 0.86 -29.99
C PRO A 317 2.52 -0.58 -30.47
N HIS A 318 3.22 -1.54 -29.84
CA HIS A 318 3.16 -2.95 -30.17
C HIS A 318 2.88 -3.80 -28.93
N ILE A 319 2.18 -4.92 -29.13
CA ILE A 319 1.97 -5.93 -28.09
C ILE A 319 3.36 -6.49 -27.72
N PRO A 320 3.72 -6.54 -26.43
CA PRO A 320 5.04 -6.99 -25.99
C PRO A 320 5.14 -8.53 -26.02
N TYR A 321 5.13 -9.12 -27.21
CA TYR A 321 5.45 -10.54 -27.38
C TYR A 321 6.89 -10.83 -26.95
N LEU A 322 7.17 -12.11 -26.65
CA LEU A 322 8.55 -12.56 -26.39
C LEU A 322 9.45 -12.24 -27.59
N SER A 323 10.71 -11.91 -27.32
CA SER A 323 11.73 -11.77 -28.36
C SER A 323 12.07 -13.13 -28.97
N ASP A 324 12.61 -13.14 -30.18
CA ASP A 324 13.03 -14.37 -30.86
C ASP A 324 14.06 -15.18 -30.04
N GLU A 325 14.91 -14.49 -29.28
CA GLU A 325 15.89 -15.11 -28.37
C GLU A 325 15.18 -15.88 -27.25
N LEU A 326 14.21 -15.24 -26.57
CA LEU A 326 13.42 -15.88 -25.51
C LEU A 326 12.52 -16.99 -26.05
N ILE A 327 12.04 -16.88 -27.30
CA ILE A 327 11.28 -17.95 -27.96
C ILE A 327 12.15 -19.19 -28.14
N LYS A 328 13.41 -19.04 -28.58
CA LYS A 328 14.35 -20.16 -28.70
C LYS A 328 14.57 -20.84 -27.34
N GLU A 329 14.80 -20.07 -26.29
CA GLU A 329 14.96 -20.59 -24.93
C GLU A 329 13.70 -21.32 -24.44
N PHE A 330 12.53 -20.73 -24.66
CA PHE A 330 11.23 -21.31 -24.31
C PHE A 330 11.02 -22.66 -25.01
N LEU A 331 11.31 -22.76 -26.31
CA LEU A 331 11.21 -24.01 -27.06
C LEU A 331 12.19 -25.07 -26.57
N ILE A 332 13.42 -24.69 -26.21
CA ILE A 332 14.39 -25.60 -25.59
C ILE A 332 13.83 -26.16 -24.27
N GLN A 333 13.20 -25.32 -23.45
CA GLN A 333 12.60 -25.76 -22.18
C GLN A 333 11.40 -26.69 -22.39
N LEU A 334 10.53 -26.39 -23.36
CA LEU A 334 9.39 -27.25 -23.69
C LEU A 334 9.83 -28.65 -24.15
N ASN A 335 10.93 -28.74 -24.89
CA ASN A 335 11.46 -30.01 -25.39
C ASN A 335 12.27 -30.80 -24.33
N ASN A 336 12.74 -30.14 -23.27
CA ASN A 336 13.58 -30.72 -22.22
C ASN A 336 12.80 -30.97 -20.91
N SER A 337 11.46 -31.02 -20.97
CA SER A 337 10.51 -30.95 -19.86
C SER A 337 10.56 -32.07 -18.80
N TYR A 338 11.60 -32.92 -18.80
CA TYR A 338 11.86 -33.90 -17.74
C TYR A 338 12.74 -33.37 -16.60
N ASN A 339 13.40 -32.22 -16.77
CA ASN A 339 14.14 -31.55 -15.69
C ASN A 339 13.30 -30.38 -15.15
N GLU A 340 12.39 -30.67 -14.23
CA GLU A 340 11.63 -29.64 -13.52
C GLU A 340 12.60 -28.70 -12.80
N ASN A 341 12.66 -27.45 -13.26
CA ASN A 341 13.33 -26.37 -12.55
C ASN A 341 12.48 -25.92 -11.36
N LEU A 342 12.21 -26.86 -10.44
CA LEU A 342 11.26 -26.72 -9.36
C LEU A 342 11.58 -25.52 -8.46
N TRP A 343 12.86 -25.28 -8.15
CA TRP A 343 13.25 -24.10 -7.38
C TRP A 343 12.80 -22.80 -8.08
N ASN A 344 12.98 -22.67 -9.40
CA ASN A 344 12.60 -21.44 -10.08
C ASN A 344 11.07 -21.26 -10.09
N ILE A 345 10.30 -22.33 -10.24
CA ILE A 345 8.83 -22.30 -10.15
C ILE A 345 8.39 -21.82 -8.76
N LEU A 346 8.93 -22.44 -7.70
CA LEU A 346 8.62 -22.07 -6.32
C LEU A 346 9.06 -20.64 -5.96
N LEU A 347 10.13 -20.14 -6.59
CA LEU A 347 10.52 -18.74 -6.48
C LEU A 347 9.48 -17.81 -7.11
N GLN A 348 8.95 -18.15 -8.29
CA GLN A 348 7.87 -17.39 -8.90
C GLN A 348 6.60 -17.41 -8.03
N ASP A 349 6.29 -18.56 -7.41
CA ASP A 349 5.18 -18.68 -6.46
C ASP A 349 5.37 -17.77 -5.23
N ALA A 350 6.58 -17.72 -4.67
CA ALA A 350 6.89 -16.83 -3.55
C ALA A 350 6.67 -15.36 -3.91
N LYS A 351 7.10 -14.94 -5.11
CA LYS A 351 6.85 -13.59 -5.64
C LYS A 351 5.37 -13.31 -5.85
N LYS A 352 4.62 -14.29 -6.39
CA LYS A 352 3.16 -14.19 -6.54
C LYS A 352 2.47 -14.02 -5.19
N TYR A 353 2.85 -14.79 -4.18
CA TYR A 353 2.26 -14.68 -2.84
C TYR A 353 2.58 -13.33 -2.18
N LEU A 354 3.79 -12.80 -2.37
CA LEU A 354 4.12 -11.44 -1.94
C LEU A 354 3.22 -10.39 -2.62
N LEU A 355 2.93 -10.54 -3.90
CA LEU A 355 2.07 -9.62 -4.66
C LEU A 355 0.63 -9.55 -4.10
N ILE A 356 0.07 -10.68 -3.66
CA ILE A 356 -1.26 -10.76 -3.04
C ILE A 356 -1.22 -10.61 -1.50
N ASN A 357 -0.10 -10.13 -0.97
CA ASN A 357 0.16 -9.94 0.47
C ASN A 357 -0.09 -11.19 1.33
N ASN A 358 0.08 -12.39 0.76
CA ASN A 358 0.03 -13.66 1.49
C ASN A 358 1.42 -14.04 1.98
N LEU A 359 1.92 -13.29 2.98
CA LEU A 359 3.31 -13.33 3.40
C LEU A 359 3.75 -14.70 3.98
N ARG A 360 2.84 -15.45 4.60
CA ARG A 360 3.14 -16.80 5.12
C ARG A 360 3.48 -17.77 4.00
N GLU A 361 2.62 -17.84 2.99
CA GLU A 361 2.86 -18.70 1.82
C GLU A 361 4.08 -18.24 1.02
N ALA A 362 4.32 -16.93 0.94
CA ALA A 362 5.54 -16.41 0.32
C ALA A 362 6.81 -16.95 1.00
N ILE A 363 6.86 -16.95 2.35
CA ILE A 363 7.99 -17.48 3.11
C ILE A 363 8.13 -19.00 2.93
N ILE A 364 7.03 -19.75 2.93
CA ILE A 364 7.03 -21.20 2.72
C ILE A 364 7.58 -21.53 1.33
N SER A 365 7.01 -20.96 0.27
CA SER A 365 7.46 -21.18 -1.11
C SER A 365 8.91 -20.76 -1.31
N LEU A 366 9.34 -19.63 -0.73
CA LEU A 366 10.73 -19.18 -0.80
C LEU A 366 11.69 -20.19 -0.15
N ASN A 367 11.36 -20.71 1.03
CA ASN A 367 12.21 -21.68 1.72
C ASN A 367 12.27 -23.01 0.97
N SER A 368 11.14 -23.50 0.45
CA SER A 368 11.10 -24.71 -0.38
C SER A 368 11.91 -24.55 -1.67
N SER A 369 11.80 -23.38 -2.31
CA SER A 369 12.63 -23.01 -3.46
C SER A 369 14.11 -23.04 -3.11
N PHE A 370 14.49 -22.36 -2.04
CA PHE A 370 15.89 -22.24 -1.62
C PHE A 370 16.49 -23.60 -1.25
N GLU A 371 15.76 -24.43 -0.50
CA GLU A 371 16.19 -25.80 -0.19
C GLU A 371 16.38 -26.61 -1.46
N ASN A 372 15.40 -26.62 -2.37
CA ASN A 372 15.52 -27.35 -3.64
C ASN A 372 16.71 -26.89 -4.48
N PHE A 373 16.93 -25.56 -4.58
CA PHE A 373 18.08 -24.99 -5.29
C PHE A 373 19.40 -25.46 -4.68
N MET A 374 19.54 -25.35 -3.36
CA MET A 374 20.77 -25.74 -2.67
C MET A 374 21.05 -27.23 -2.82
N TYR A 375 20.05 -28.09 -2.60
CA TYR A 375 20.24 -29.54 -2.74
C TYR A 375 20.50 -30.00 -4.18
N SER A 376 19.95 -29.31 -5.18
CA SER A 376 20.17 -29.67 -6.59
C SER A 376 21.48 -29.12 -7.13
N LYS A 377 21.73 -27.81 -7.01
CA LYS A 377 22.88 -27.13 -7.63
C LYS A 377 24.18 -27.37 -6.86
N ILE A 378 24.18 -27.30 -5.54
CA ILE A 378 25.40 -27.58 -4.76
C ILE A 378 25.80 -29.04 -4.92
N LYS A 379 24.86 -29.98 -5.03
CA LYS A 379 25.20 -31.39 -5.30
C LYS A 379 25.98 -31.55 -6.61
N LEU A 380 25.53 -30.90 -7.69
CA LEU A 380 26.23 -30.94 -8.98
C LEU A 380 27.64 -30.34 -8.89
N ILE A 381 27.78 -29.23 -8.18
CA ILE A 381 29.08 -28.58 -7.96
C ILE A 381 29.99 -29.51 -7.14
N LEU A 382 29.53 -30.02 -6.00
CA LEU A 382 30.34 -30.89 -5.14
C LEU A 382 30.73 -32.19 -5.84
N LYS A 383 29.88 -32.77 -6.70
CA LYS A 383 30.27 -33.92 -7.54
C LYS A 383 31.53 -33.63 -8.36
N LYS A 384 31.67 -32.42 -8.91
CA LYS A 384 32.83 -31.99 -9.70
C LYS A 384 34.13 -31.90 -8.88
N TYR A 385 34.04 -31.54 -7.60
CA TYR A 385 35.22 -31.24 -6.76
C TYR A 385 35.53 -32.32 -5.70
N MET A 386 34.55 -33.09 -5.25
CA MET A 386 34.68 -34.16 -4.26
C MET A 386 34.62 -35.57 -4.86
N GLY A 387 34.08 -35.69 -6.08
CA GLY A 387 33.76 -36.98 -6.71
C GLY A 387 32.36 -37.48 -6.39
N GLU A 388 31.81 -38.32 -7.28
CA GLU A 388 30.44 -38.85 -7.24
C GLU A 388 30.12 -39.55 -5.92
N GLU A 389 30.95 -40.52 -5.52
CA GLU A 389 30.72 -41.39 -4.36
C GLU A 389 30.73 -40.61 -3.05
N LYS A 390 31.76 -39.78 -2.82
CA LYS A 390 31.85 -38.94 -1.61
C LYS A 390 30.69 -37.96 -1.51
N THR A 391 30.29 -37.38 -2.64
CA THR A 391 29.13 -36.48 -2.67
C THR A 391 27.85 -37.25 -2.33
N GLN A 392 27.65 -38.45 -2.87
CA GLN A 392 26.45 -39.23 -2.58
C GLN A 392 26.39 -39.63 -1.10
N LEU A 393 27.49 -40.10 -0.51
CA LEU A 393 27.57 -40.42 0.92
C LEU A 393 27.21 -39.22 1.80
N PHE A 394 27.71 -38.03 1.47
CA PHE A 394 27.41 -36.80 2.20
C PHE A 394 25.91 -36.41 2.12
N PHE A 395 25.31 -36.47 0.93
CA PHE A 395 23.88 -36.16 0.76
C PHE A 395 22.94 -37.24 1.32
N ASP A 396 23.40 -38.49 1.42
CA ASP A 396 22.70 -39.57 2.13
C ASP A 396 22.78 -39.41 3.66
N GLY A 397 23.53 -38.40 4.14
CA GLY A 397 23.65 -38.09 5.56
C GLY A 397 24.54 -39.06 6.32
N LYS A 398 25.39 -39.83 5.62
CA LYS A 398 26.34 -40.74 6.25
C LYS A 398 27.49 -39.93 6.83
N VAL A 399 27.64 -40.01 8.16
CA VAL A 399 28.72 -39.34 8.87
C VAL A 399 29.96 -40.23 8.78
N SER A 400 31.10 -39.66 8.35
CA SER A 400 32.38 -40.36 8.43
C SER A 400 32.81 -40.46 9.90
N TYR A 401 33.60 -41.48 10.24
CA TYR A 401 34.14 -41.58 11.60
C TYR A 401 34.92 -40.31 11.97
N GLU A 402 35.77 -39.81 11.07
CA GLU A 402 36.62 -38.62 11.26
C GLU A 402 35.84 -37.32 11.49
N ASP A 403 34.65 -37.18 10.88
CA ASP A 403 33.82 -35.98 11.01
C ASP A 403 32.80 -36.07 12.16
N HIS A 404 32.73 -37.21 12.87
CA HIS A 404 31.79 -37.39 13.97
C HIS A 404 32.29 -36.68 15.25
N ALA A 405 31.39 -35.95 15.94
CA ALA A 405 31.75 -35.19 17.14
C ALA A 405 32.37 -36.05 18.26
N SER A 406 32.09 -37.35 18.26
CA SER A 406 32.63 -38.30 19.25
C SER A 406 33.89 -39.05 18.81
N HIS A 407 34.47 -38.77 17.64
CA HIS A 407 35.60 -39.53 17.09
C HIS A 407 36.86 -39.53 17.98
N GLU A 408 37.01 -38.53 18.85
CA GLU A 408 38.07 -38.48 19.86
C GLU A 408 37.80 -39.40 21.07
N PHE A 409 36.57 -39.91 21.23
CA PHE A 409 36.10 -40.62 22.42
C PHE A 409 35.68 -42.07 22.17
N ILE A 410 35.45 -42.47 20.92
CA ILE A 410 35.07 -43.84 20.52
C ILE A 410 36.00 -44.30 19.40
N THR A 411 36.29 -45.60 19.31
CA THR A 411 37.07 -46.15 18.18
C THR A 411 36.22 -46.23 16.91
N GLU A 412 36.87 -46.31 15.74
CA GLU A 412 36.18 -46.50 14.46
C GLU A 412 35.31 -47.76 14.44
N GLU A 413 35.79 -48.83 15.11
CA GLU A 413 35.05 -50.07 15.26
C GLU A 413 33.79 -49.92 16.15
N GLN A 414 33.87 -49.09 17.19
CA GLN A 414 32.72 -48.74 18.03
C GLN A 414 31.74 -47.85 17.28
N PHE A 415 32.23 -46.87 16.52
CA PHE A 415 31.42 -46.01 15.67
C PHE A 415 30.60 -46.84 14.66
N ASN A 416 31.24 -47.75 13.92
CA ASN A 416 30.56 -48.62 12.97
C ASN A 416 29.47 -49.49 13.64
N LYS A 417 29.75 -50.03 14.84
CA LYS A 417 28.73 -50.74 15.64
C LYS A 417 27.55 -49.84 16.06
N LEU A 418 27.79 -48.56 16.34
CA LEU A 418 26.72 -47.61 16.70
C LEU A 418 25.89 -47.18 15.47
N VAL A 419 26.51 -47.08 14.30
CA VAL A 419 25.82 -46.87 13.01
C VAL A 419 24.95 -48.09 12.68
N ASP A 420 25.49 -49.31 12.78
CA ASP A 420 24.76 -50.56 12.51
C ASP A 420 23.55 -50.73 13.45
N ARG A 421 23.71 -50.33 14.72
CA ARG A 421 22.64 -50.34 15.72
C ARG A 421 21.63 -49.20 15.56
N LYS A 422 21.78 -48.33 14.56
CA LYS A 422 20.95 -47.11 14.34
C LYS A 422 20.92 -46.18 15.55
N ILE A 423 21.99 -46.17 16.34
CA ILE A 423 22.16 -45.20 17.44
C ILE A 423 22.69 -43.90 16.84
N ILE A 424 23.62 -44.00 15.88
CA ILE A 424 24.03 -42.89 15.03
C ILE A 424 23.15 -42.92 13.78
N ASN A 425 22.29 -41.92 13.62
CA ASN A 425 21.35 -41.83 12.52
C ASN A 425 21.94 -41.05 11.35
N ASN A 426 21.56 -41.46 10.13
CA ASN A 426 21.85 -40.67 8.95
C ASN A 426 21.01 -39.39 9.00
N HIS A 427 21.68 -38.24 8.85
CA HIS A 427 21.01 -36.94 8.84
C HIS A 427 21.35 -36.19 7.56
N ILE A 428 20.31 -35.90 6.77
CA ILE A 428 20.45 -35.11 5.55
C ILE A 428 21.15 -33.79 5.90
N PRO A 429 22.20 -33.39 5.15
CA PRO A 429 23.00 -32.23 5.52
C PRO A 429 22.19 -30.95 5.43
N SER A 430 22.17 -30.17 6.51
CA SER A 430 21.57 -28.83 6.51
C SER A 430 22.21 -27.91 5.47
N ILE A 431 21.48 -26.88 5.04
CA ILE A 431 21.99 -25.87 4.10
C ILE A 431 23.32 -25.25 4.59
N TYR A 432 23.49 -25.02 5.89
CA TYR A 432 24.76 -24.50 6.43
C TYR A 432 25.92 -25.49 6.27
N GLN A 433 25.64 -26.80 6.36
CA GLN A 433 26.63 -27.84 6.08
C GLN A 433 26.95 -27.90 4.58
N LEU A 434 25.95 -27.78 3.70
CA LEU A 434 26.19 -27.67 2.25
C LEU A 434 27.13 -26.50 1.91
N VAL A 435 26.89 -25.32 2.52
CA VAL A 435 27.75 -24.15 2.35
C VAL A 435 29.15 -24.40 2.92
N LYS A 436 29.26 -25.01 4.12
CA LYS A 436 30.56 -25.36 4.70
C LYS A 436 31.37 -26.25 3.75
N GLU A 437 30.77 -27.29 3.20
CA GLU A 437 31.43 -28.20 2.26
C GLU A 437 31.80 -27.52 0.95
N TYR A 438 30.94 -26.65 0.42
CA TYR A 438 31.26 -25.82 -0.75
C TYR A 438 32.54 -25.00 -0.54
N TYR A 439 32.65 -24.24 0.55
CA TYR A 439 33.84 -23.44 0.84
C TYR A 439 35.05 -24.27 1.30
N LYS A 440 34.88 -25.55 1.63
CA LYS A 440 35.97 -26.47 1.94
C LYS A 440 36.59 -27.03 0.66
N HIS A 441 35.77 -27.43 -0.31
CA HIS A 441 36.22 -28.22 -1.46
C HIS A 441 36.35 -27.46 -2.78
N VAL A 442 35.57 -26.40 -3.01
CA VAL A 442 35.70 -25.60 -4.24
C VAL A 442 36.96 -24.72 -4.13
N PRO A 443 37.86 -24.66 -5.12
CA PRO A 443 39.03 -23.78 -5.10
C PRO A 443 38.66 -22.29 -5.06
N SER A 444 39.45 -21.44 -4.41
CA SER A 444 39.11 -20.02 -4.18
C SER A 444 38.89 -19.21 -5.46
N ASP A 445 39.62 -19.53 -6.54
CA ASP A 445 39.50 -18.90 -7.87
C ASP A 445 38.29 -19.38 -8.67
N LYS A 446 37.59 -20.42 -8.19
CA LYS A 446 36.37 -20.99 -8.78
C LYS A 446 35.15 -20.83 -7.87
N ARG A 447 35.28 -20.12 -6.75
CA ARG A 447 34.17 -19.83 -5.85
C ARG A 447 33.36 -18.64 -6.35
N ILE A 448 32.08 -18.61 -5.97
CA ILE A 448 31.27 -17.40 -6.04
C ILE A 448 31.91 -16.26 -5.22
N VAL A 449 31.58 -15.02 -5.56
CA VAL A 449 32.18 -13.83 -4.94
C VAL A 449 31.74 -13.67 -3.48
N LEU A 450 30.55 -14.16 -3.15
CA LEU A 450 30.03 -14.11 -1.79
C LEU A 450 31.01 -14.77 -0.80
N SER A 451 31.22 -14.13 0.35
CA SER A 451 31.93 -14.77 1.46
C SER A 451 31.01 -15.74 2.21
N ARG A 452 31.58 -16.76 2.85
CA ARG A 452 30.81 -17.70 3.69
C ARG A 452 29.96 -16.98 4.75
N ARG A 453 30.49 -15.89 5.33
CA ARG A 453 29.76 -15.07 6.31
C ARG A 453 28.55 -14.38 5.67
N LYS A 454 28.70 -13.79 4.48
CA LYS A 454 27.60 -13.14 3.75
C LYS A 454 26.56 -14.17 3.31
N PHE A 455 26.98 -15.34 2.82
CA PHE A 455 26.08 -16.45 2.49
C PHE A 455 25.25 -16.87 3.70
N ASN A 456 25.87 -17.11 4.86
CA ASN A 456 25.15 -17.46 6.08
C ASN A 456 24.17 -16.37 6.53
N SER A 457 24.53 -15.09 6.36
CA SER A 457 23.62 -13.96 6.63
C SER A 457 22.37 -14.04 5.74
N TYR A 458 22.53 -14.36 4.45
CA TYR A 458 21.41 -14.54 3.53
C TYR A 458 20.55 -15.75 3.88
N ILE A 459 21.17 -16.88 4.28
CA ILE A 459 20.42 -18.03 4.78
C ILE A 459 19.54 -17.64 5.97
N ASN A 460 20.08 -16.86 6.91
CA ASN A 460 19.33 -16.42 8.09
C ASN A 460 18.12 -15.57 7.69
N LYS A 461 18.28 -14.63 6.73
CA LYS A 461 17.19 -13.82 6.20
C LYS A 461 16.11 -14.68 5.52
N ILE A 462 16.52 -15.64 4.69
CA ILE A 462 15.59 -16.53 3.97
C ILE A 462 14.79 -17.40 4.94
N LYS A 463 15.44 -17.92 5.98
CA LYS A 463 14.83 -18.81 6.99
C LYS A 463 14.08 -18.09 8.10
N GLU A 464 14.11 -16.76 8.12
CA GLU A 464 13.47 -15.95 9.14
C GLU A 464 11.97 -16.27 9.22
N ASN A 465 11.45 -16.47 10.43
CA ASN A 465 10.06 -16.82 10.73
C ASN A 465 9.55 -18.16 10.13
N ARG A 466 10.33 -18.89 9.33
CA ARG A 466 9.91 -20.14 8.68
C ARG A 466 9.46 -21.19 9.70
N ASN A 467 10.27 -21.46 10.72
CA ASN A 467 9.95 -22.47 11.71
C ASN A 467 8.68 -22.11 12.48
N ASP A 468 8.51 -20.84 12.86
CA ASP A 468 7.33 -20.39 13.57
C ASP A 468 6.07 -20.50 12.71
N ILE A 469 6.16 -20.16 11.42
CA ILE A 469 5.06 -20.31 10.47
C ILE A 469 4.68 -21.78 10.28
N VAL A 470 5.66 -22.65 10.02
CA VAL A 470 5.44 -24.09 9.75
C VAL A 470 4.89 -24.82 10.98
N HIS A 471 5.32 -24.45 12.18
CA HIS A 471 4.84 -25.05 13.43
C HIS A 471 3.57 -24.38 14.00
N GLY A 472 3.03 -23.37 13.31
CA GLY A 472 1.81 -22.68 13.74
C GLY A 472 1.99 -21.81 14.98
N ASN A 473 3.24 -21.44 15.32
CA ASN A 473 3.53 -20.54 16.42
C ASN A 473 2.96 -19.14 16.14
N LYS A 474 2.71 -18.38 17.21
CA LYS A 474 2.32 -16.98 17.09
C LYS A 474 3.53 -16.19 16.58
N VAL A 475 3.49 -15.81 15.31
CA VAL A 475 4.47 -14.92 14.68
C VAL A 475 4.03 -13.48 14.93
N ASP A 476 5.00 -12.59 15.17
CA ASP A 476 4.78 -11.14 15.10
C ASP A 476 4.25 -10.73 13.71
N GLU A 477 3.81 -9.48 13.57
CA GLU A 477 3.27 -8.98 12.31
C GLU A 477 4.33 -9.07 11.20
N LEU A 478 4.08 -9.94 10.21
CA LEU A 478 4.99 -10.18 9.10
C LEU A 478 5.11 -8.92 8.24
N SER A 479 6.35 -8.58 7.86
CA SER A 479 6.65 -7.42 7.02
C SER A 479 6.88 -7.84 5.58
N SER A 480 6.12 -7.24 4.64
CA SER A 480 6.34 -7.43 3.20
C SER A 480 7.76 -7.01 2.77
N LYS A 481 8.35 -6.03 3.48
CA LYS A 481 9.74 -5.61 3.26
C LYS A 481 10.72 -6.74 3.57
N SER A 482 10.58 -7.40 4.72
CA SER A 482 11.46 -8.51 5.11
C SER A 482 11.35 -9.67 4.12
N VAL A 483 10.13 -10.00 3.66
CA VAL A 483 9.92 -11.04 2.64
C VAL A 483 10.58 -10.67 1.31
N LYS A 484 10.46 -9.42 0.86
CA LYS A 484 11.17 -8.93 -0.34
C LYS A 484 12.68 -9.06 -0.21
N GLU A 485 13.26 -8.62 0.91
CA GLU A 485 14.70 -8.73 1.17
C GLU A 485 15.18 -10.19 1.20
N ALA A 486 14.34 -11.11 1.70
CA ALA A 486 14.63 -12.54 1.68
C ALA A 486 14.61 -13.12 0.25
N ILE A 487 13.66 -12.70 -0.60
CA ILE A 487 13.63 -13.07 -2.03
C ILE A 487 14.89 -12.56 -2.73
N GLU A 488 15.24 -11.27 -2.56
CA GLU A 488 16.45 -10.66 -3.16
C GLU A 488 17.73 -11.37 -2.72
N ALA A 489 17.83 -11.76 -1.45
CA ALA A 489 18.98 -12.50 -0.93
C ALA A 489 19.11 -13.89 -1.60
N PHE A 490 18.00 -14.56 -1.87
CA PHE A 490 18.02 -15.83 -2.59
C PHE A 490 18.38 -15.64 -4.06
N GLU A 491 17.83 -14.62 -4.73
CA GLU A 491 18.16 -14.32 -6.12
C GLU A 491 19.65 -14.00 -6.32
N GLU A 492 20.26 -13.26 -5.40
CA GLU A 492 21.71 -13.00 -5.42
C GLU A 492 22.53 -14.29 -5.29
N ILE A 493 22.15 -15.19 -4.38
CA ILE A 493 22.80 -16.51 -4.26
C ILE A 493 22.63 -17.31 -5.56
N ALA A 494 21.42 -17.35 -6.10
CA ALA A 494 21.11 -18.14 -7.27
C ALA A 494 21.86 -17.64 -8.50
N HIS A 495 21.87 -16.32 -8.71
CA HIS A 495 22.60 -15.67 -9.78
C HIS A 495 24.11 -15.96 -9.72
N GLU A 496 24.75 -15.73 -8.58
CA GLU A 496 26.17 -15.98 -8.37
C GLU A 496 26.55 -17.45 -8.65
N ILE A 497 25.76 -18.40 -8.13
CA ILE A 497 26.02 -19.83 -8.33
C ILE A 497 25.82 -20.24 -9.78
N LEU A 498 24.78 -19.74 -10.45
CA LEU A 498 24.51 -20.04 -11.85
C LEU A 498 25.64 -19.47 -12.71
N GLU A 499 25.91 -18.17 -12.65
CA GLU A 499 26.93 -17.51 -13.48
C GLU A 499 28.35 -18.10 -13.30
N THR A 500 28.70 -18.52 -12.08
CA THR A 500 30.04 -19.04 -11.80
C THR A 500 30.22 -20.51 -12.23
N HIS A 501 29.16 -21.32 -12.14
CA HIS A 501 29.27 -22.79 -12.27
C HIS A 501 28.53 -23.40 -13.46
N PHE A 502 27.62 -22.69 -14.11
CA PHE A 502 26.72 -23.18 -15.16
C PHE A 502 26.62 -22.20 -16.32
#